data_AF-A0A7Z0J6Z7-F1
#
_entry.id   AF-A0A7Z0J6Z7-F1
#
_cell.length_a   1.000
_cell.length_b   1.000
_cell.length_c   1.000
_cell.angle_alpha   90.00
_cell.angle_beta   90.00
_cell.angle_gamma   90.00
#
_symmetry.space_group_name_H-M   'P 1'
#
loop_
_entity.id
_entity.type
_entity.pdbx_description
1 polymer ?
#
loop_
_entity_poly.entity_id
_entity_poly.type
_entity_poly.pdbx_seq_one_letter_code
_entity_poly.pdbx_strand_id
1 'polypeptide(L)'
;MNTVTPLYPAQLFPGIRSTAYGLSYPTVWSGAVGKLTYNSMLTADFDDRVLAHIQVVIGAKLRRGEAFYFSWRDDPKSGDGRSAIWIHPGIALTFKYFGGRAPSLNRGWIDALMTTANSSAGLQIVPEPPNLTNDPKG
;
A
#
# COMPACT_ATOMS: atom_id res chain seq x y z
N MET A 1 -0.70 -44.88 -44.51
CA MET A 1 0.11 -43.64 -44.61
C MET A 1 -0.86 -42.50 -44.85
N ASN A 2 -0.93 -41.39 -44.13
CA ASN A 2 -0.15 -40.78 -43.05
C ASN A 2 -1.07 -39.69 -42.45
N THR A 3 -1.25 -39.68 -41.13
CA THR A 3 -0.77 -38.67 -40.16
C THR A 3 -1.62 -37.42 -39.98
N VAL A 4 -1.87 -37.17 -38.70
CA VAL A 4 -2.40 -35.99 -38.02
C VAL A 4 -1.37 -34.85 -38.05
N THR A 5 -1.81 -33.60 -38.30
CA THR A 5 -1.30 -32.39 -37.61
C THR A 5 -2.37 -31.27 -37.65
N PRO A 6 -2.47 -30.41 -36.62
CA PRO A 6 -3.64 -29.58 -36.28
C PRO A 6 -3.46 -28.14 -36.79
N LEU A 7 -4.27 -27.18 -36.32
CA LEU A 7 -3.84 -25.86 -35.80
C LEU A 7 -5.06 -24.96 -35.50
N TYR A 8 -5.12 -24.48 -34.26
CA TYR A 8 -6.01 -23.41 -33.81
C TYR A 8 -5.93 -22.17 -34.73
N PRO A 9 -7.06 -21.54 -35.11
CA PRO A 9 -7.02 -20.19 -35.65
C PRO A 9 -6.99 -19.12 -34.53
N ALA A 10 -6.27 -18.05 -34.84
CA ALA A 10 -5.83 -16.96 -33.98
C ALA A 10 -6.91 -16.17 -33.21
N GLN A 11 -6.53 -15.69 -32.03
CA GLN A 11 -7.23 -14.65 -31.27
C GLN A 11 -7.25 -13.32 -32.04
N LEU A 12 -8.45 -12.75 -32.20
CA LEU A 12 -8.65 -11.34 -32.53
C LEU A 12 -9.56 -10.74 -31.46
N PHE A 13 -9.01 -9.85 -30.64
CA PHE A 13 -9.78 -9.04 -29.68
C PHE A 13 -10.56 -7.96 -30.44
N PRO A 14 -11.86 -7.78 -30.16
CA PRO A 14 -12.66 -6.78 -30.86
C PRO A 14 -12.43 -5.38 -30.27
N GLY A 15 -12.16 -4.41 -31.16
CA GLY A 15 -12.79 -3.10 -31.03
C GLY A 15 -11.90 -1.88 -30.79
N ILE A 16 -10.96 -1.58 -31.70
CA ILE A 16 -10.53 -0.18 -31.91
C ILE A 16 -10.89 0.21 -33.35
N ARG A 17 -11.94 1.04 -33.50
CA ARG A 17 -12.13 1.88 -34.68
C ARG A 17 -12.58 3.26 -34.22
N SER A 18 -11.67 4.21 -34.43
CA SER A 18 -11.91 5.65 -34.29
C SER A 18 -12.62 6.14 -35.55
N THR A 19 -13.72 6.87 -35.38
CA THR A 19 -14.24 7.79 -36.40
C THR A 19 -14.86 8.98 -35.69
N ALA A 20 -14.24 10.14 -35.87
CA ALA A 20 -14.67 11.40 -35.28
C ALA A 20 -15.87 11.96 -36.04
N TYR A 21 -16.95 12.26 -35.33
CA TYR A 21 -17.91 13.30 -35.67
C TYR A 21 -18.18 14.11 -34.41
N GLY A 22 -17.94 15.42 -34.51
CA GLY A 22 -18.03 16.35 -33.40
C GLY A 22 -19.44 16.44 -32.83
N LEU A 23 -19.56 16.12 -31.54
CA LEU A 23 -20.54 16.66 -30.61
C LEU A 23 -19.86 16.74 -29.24
N SER A 24 -19.77 17.96 -28.70
CA SER A 24 -19.27 18.24 -27.37
C SER A 24 -20.21 17.62 -26.33
N TYR A 25 -19.74 16.57 -25.68
CA TYR A 25 -20.14 16.25 -24.31
C TYR A 25 -18.85 16.12 -23.50
N PRO A 26 -18.63 16.92 -22.45
CA PRO A 26 -17.65 16.54 -21.44
C PRO A 26 -18.23 15.28 -20.78
N THR A 27 -17.86 14.11 -21.27
CA THR A 27 -18.04 12.87 -20.51
C THR A 27 -17.16 13.02 -19.28
N VAL A 28 -17.74 13.54 -18.21
CA VAL A 28 -17.16 13.47 -16.87
C VAL A 28 -16.99 11.99 -16.59
N TRP A 29 -15.76 11.52 -16.71
CA TRP A 29 -15.34 10.21 -16.23
C TRP A 29 -15.66 10.16 -14.73
N SER A 30 -16.83 9.64 -14.36
CA SER A 30 -17.22 9.36 -12.96
C SER A 30 -16.79 7.95 -12.54
N GLY A 31 -15.61 7.53 -13.00
CA GLY A 31 -14.91 6.35 -12.51
C GLY A 31 -13.61 6.85 -11.90
N ALA A 32 -13.38 6.55 -10.62
CA ALA A 32 -12.18 6.95 -9.91
C ALA A 32 -10.94 6.54 -10.72
N VAL A 33 -10.19 7.53 -11.23
CA VAL A 33 -8.95 7.29 -11.96
C VAL A 33 -7.86 6.97 -10.94
N GLY A 34 -7.42 5.72 -10.90
CA GLY A 34 -6.26 5.31 -10.10
C GLY A 34 -4.96 5.78 -10.75
N LYS A 35 -4.11 6.51 -10.02
CA LYS A 35 -2.80 6.98 -10.48
C LYS A 35 -1.70 6.32 -9.65
N LEU A 36 -0.77 5.64 -10.29
CA LEU A 36 0.46 5.09 -9.68
C LEU A 36 1.64 5.95 -10.13
N THR A 37 2.40 6.52 -9.20
CA THR A 37 3.65 7.21 -9.50
C THR A 37 4.73 6.61 -8.59
N TYR A 38 5.87 6.23 -9.16
CA TYR A 38 7.00 5.66 -8.44
C TYR A 38 8.26 6.43 -8.84
N ASN A 39 9.01 6.87 -7.82
CA ASN A 39 9.98 7.98 -7.83
C ASN A 39 9.35 9.39 -7.84
N SER A 40 8.51 9.67 -6.84
CA SER A 40 7.96 10.99 -6.55
C SER A 40 7.94 11.21 -5.04
N MET A 41 8.13 12.46 -4.60
CA MET A 41 8.18 12.96 -3.22
C MET A 41 6.86 12.72 -2.44
N LEU A 42 6.42 11.47 -2.35
CA LEU A 42 5.25 11.12 -1.55
C LEU A 42 5.65 11.21 -0.07
N THR A 43 5.23 12.29 0.55
CA THR A 43 5.23 12.45 1.99
C THR A 43 3.85 12.08 2.50
N ALA A 44 3.79 11.17 3.45
CA ALA A 44 2.59 10.84 4.19
C ALA A 44 2.80 11.24 5.65
N ASP A 45 1.89 12.04 6.16
CA ASP A 45 1.95 12.51 7.54
C ASP A 45 1.25 11.50 8.45
N PHE A 46 1.95 11.10 9.52
CA PHE A 46 1.43 10.21 10.55
C PHE A 46 1.78 10.80 11.91
N ASP A 47 0.97 10.49 12.92
CA ASP A 47 1.35 10.76 14.30
C ASP A 47 2.69 10.09 14.62
N ASP A 48 3.56 10.78 15.35
CA ASP A 48 4.89 10.27 15.73
C ASP A 48 4.82 8.86 16.35
N ARG A 49 3.76 8.59 17.13
CA ARG A 49 3.50 7.27 17.72
C ARG A 49 3.29 6.21 16.64
N VAL A 50 2.42 6.45 15.66
CA VAL A 50 2.17 5.53 14.55
C VAL A 50 3.44 5.33 13.72
N LEU A 51 4.13 6.43 13.40
CA LEU A 51 5.38 6.43 12.63
C LEU A 51 6.46 5.54 13.27
N ALA A 52 6.60 5.61 14.60
CA ALA A 52 7.56 4.79 15.34
C ALA A 52 7.29 3.29 15.21
N HIS A 53 6.03 2.86 15.27
CA HIS A 53 5.67 1.45 15.13
C HIS A 53 5.88 0.96 13.70
N ILE A 54 5.48 1.76 12.71
CA ILE A 54 5.68 1.46 11.29
C ILE A 54 7.17 1.36 10.97
N GLN A 55 8.01 2.28 11.46
CA GLN A 55 9.45 2.24 11.26
C GLN A 55 10.06 0.91 11.73
N VAL A 56 9.65 0.39 12.89
CA VAL A 56 10.13 -0.89 13.42
C VAL A 56 9.75 -2.04 12.49
N VAL A 57 8.49 -2.09 12.04
CA VAL A 57 7.98 -3.17 11.19
C VAL A 57 8.63 -3.15 9.80
N ILE A 58 8.67 -1.98 9.17
CA ILE A 58 9.33 -1.79 7.87
C ILE A 58 10.79 -2.19 7.96
N GLY A 59 11.51 -1.68 8.97
CA GLY A 59 12.93 -1.99 9.17
C GLY A 59 13.18 -3.49 9.34
N ALA A 60 12.33 -4.18 10.09
CA ALA A 60 12.45 -5.62 10.28
C ALA A 60 12.20 -6.44 9.00
N LYS A 61 11.25 -6.03 8.13
CA LYS A 61 11.04 -6.68 6.82
C LYS A 61 12.19 -6.41 5.84
N LEU A 62 12.63 -5.15 5.77
CA LEU A 62 13.74 -4.77 4.89
C LEU A 62 15.06 -5.47 5.25
N ARG A 63 15.32 -5.68 6.55
CA ARG A 63 16.48 -6.46 7.01
C ARG A 63 16.45 -7.93 6.56
N ARG A 64 15.28 -8.48 6.27
CA ARG A 64 15.12 -9.84 5.69
C ARG A 64 15.13 -9.84 4.16
N GLY A 65 15.31 -8.68 3.53
CA GLY A 65 15.23 -8.56 2.07
C GLY A 65 13.81 -8.67 1.52
N GLU A 66 12.79 -8.60 2.38
CA GLU A 66 11.39 -8.72 1.98
C GLU A 66 10.88 -7.38 1.44
N ALA A 67 10.50 -7.35 0.17
CA ALA A 67 9.73 -6.26 -0.41
C ALA A 67 8.23 -6.50 -0.20
N PHE A 68 7.48 -5.43 0.05
CA PHE A 68 6.05 -5.54 0.41
C PHE A 68 5.29 -4.25 0.07
N TYR A 69 3.97 -4.38 -0.04
CA TYR A 69 3.08 -3.21 -0.13
C TYR A 69 2.84 -2.61 1.26
N PHE A 70 2.82 -1.29 1.36
CA PHE A 70 2.32 -0.55 2.51
C PHE A 70 1.15 0.30 2.06
N SER A 71 -0.01 0.17 2.70
CA SER A 71 -1.15 1.03 2.42
C SER A 71 -1.84 1.57 3.66
N TRP A 72 -2.39 2.76 3.52
CA TRP A 72 -3.15 3.45 4.54
C TRP A 72 -4.37 4.13 3.92
N ARG A 73 -5.29 4.56 4.79
CA ARG A 73 -6.40 5.43 4.39
C ARG A 73 -6.01 6.85 4.71
N ASP A 74 -6.22 7.73 3.74
CA ASP A 74 -6.05 9.17 3.95
C ASP A 74 -7.23 9.71 4.78
N ASP A 75 -6.99 10.78 5.54
CA ASP A 75 -8.07 11.44 6.31
C ASP A 75 -9.17 11.87 5.34
N PRO A 76 -10.47 11.65 5.65
CA PRO A 76 -11.60 12.16 4.87
C PRO A 76 -11.46 13.62 4.42
N LYS A 77 -10.76 14.46 5.19
CA LYS A 77 -10.48 15.87 4.86
C LYS A 77 -9.53 16.06 3.68
N SER A 78 -8.63 15.11 3.44
CA SER A 78 -7.65 15.12 2.34
C SER A 78 -8.15 14.37 1.10
N GLY A 79 -9.36 13.81 1.17
CA GLY A 79 -9.97 12.93 0.19
C GLY A 79 -10.07 11.52 0.75
N ASP A 80 -11.23 10.89 0.61
CA ASP A 80 -11.49 9.48 0.97
C ASP A 80 -10.72 8.53 0.03
N GLY A 81 -9.40 8.62 0.08
CA GLY A 81 -8.45 7.92 -0.75
C GLY A 81 -7.80 6.79 0.02
N ARG A 82 -7.49 5.71 -0.71
CA ARG A 82 -6.56 4.69 -0.24
C ARG A 82 -5.22 4.93 -0.94
N SER A 83 -4.19 5.20 -0.16
CA SER A 83 -2.83 5.33 -0.65
C SER A 83 -2.07 4.03 -0.41
N ALA A 84 -1.31 3.58 -1.42
CA ALA A 84 -0.52 2.36 -1.37
C ALA A 84 0.82 2.54 -2.08
N ILE A 85 1.90 2.07 -1.45
CA ILE A 85 3.24 2.09 -2.02
C ILE A 85 3.88 0.71 -1.97
N TRP A 86 4.79 0.46 -2.91
CA TRP A 86 5.70 -0.68 -2.85
C TRP A 86 7.00 -0.27 -2.16
N ILE A 87 7.42 -1.04 -1.16
CA ILE A 87 8.64 -0.81 -0.39
C ILE A 87 9.66 -1.90 -0.74
N HIS A 88 10.88 -1.51 -1.09
CA HIS A 88 11.97 -2.41 -1.45
C HIS A 88 13.28 -2.00 -0.74
N PRO A 89 14.13 -2.95 -0.30
CA PRO A 89 15.37 -2.64 0.43
C PRO A 89 16.37 -1.74 -0.31
N GLY A 90 16.32 -1.73 -1.64
CA GLY A 90 17.18 -0.91 -2.49
C GLY A 90 16.78 0.57 -2.62
N ILE A 91 15.72 1.02 -1.94
CA ILE A 91 15.24 2.41 -1.97
C ILE A 91 15.52 3.06 -0.62
N ALA A 92 15.98 4.31 -0.61
CA ALA A 92 16.14 5.06 0.63
C ALA A 92 14.76 5.45 1.22
N LEU A 93 14.58 5.21 2.52
CA LEU A 93 13.45 5.71 3.30
C LEU A 93 13.94 6.60 4.44
N THR A 94 13.27 7.72 4.65
CA THR A 94 13.57 8.68 5.73
C THR A 94 12.36 8.79 6.66
N PHE A 95 12.59 8.69 7.96
CA PHE A 95 11.58 8.91 9.00
C PHE A 95 11.93 10.22 9.72
N LYS A 96 11.00 11.17 9.75
CA LYS A 96 11.17 12.45 10.44
C LYS A 96 10.09 12.59 11.49
N TYR A 97 10.51 12.84 12.73
CA TYR A 97 9.62 13.02 13.88
C TYR A 97 9.52 14.51 14.22
N PHE A 98 8.36 14.94 14.71
CA PHE A 98 8.16 16.33 15.13
C PHE A 98 8.55 16.54 16.61
N GLY A 99 8.30 15.55 17.47
CA GLY A 99 8.62 15.60 18.89
C GLY A 99 10.10 15.35 19.23
N GLY A 100 10.59 15.99 20.30
CA GLY A 100 11.95 15.79 20.80
C GLY A 100 12.17 14.51 21.63
N ARG A 101 11.09 13.82 22.04
CA ARG A 101 11.16 12.56 22.81
C ARG A 101 10.71 11.40 21.94
N ALA A 102 11.46 10.30 21.97
CA ALA A 102 11.09 9.06 21.31
C ALA A 102 9.72 8.54 21.83
N PRO A 103 8.75 8.26 20.94
CA PRO A 103 7.46 7.67 21.31
C PRO A 103 7.63 6.32 22.00
N SER A 104 6.78 6.00 22.97
CA SER A 104 6.77 4.67 23.60
C SER A 104 6.20 3.64 22.64
N LEU A 105 6.91 2.51 22.49
CA LEU A 105 6.49 1.40 21.64
C LEU A 105 5.60 0.40 22.39
N ASN A 106 4.51 0.00 21.75
CA ASN A 106 3.60 -1.07 22.16
C ASN A 106 3.95 -2.34 21.39
N ARG A 107 4.40 -3.38 22.09
CA ARG A 107 4.79 -4.66 21.47
C ARG A 107 3.61 -5.35 20.78
N GLY A 108 2.43 -5.34 21.42
CA GLY A 108 1.23 -5.92 20.82
C GLY A 108 0.85 -5.23 19.51
N TRP A 109 1.11 -3.93 19.40
CA TRP A 109 0.87 -3.21 18.15
C TRP A 109 1.88 -3.59 17.06
N ILE A 110 3.16 -3.73 17.41
CA ILE A 110 4.20 -4.21 16.47
C ILE A 110 3.82 -5.60 15.94
N ASP A 111 3.36 -6.50 16.81
CA ASP A 111 2.97 -7.86 16.42
C ASP A 111 1.73 -7.85 15.50
N ALA A 112 0.74 -7.01 15.82
CA ALA A 112 -0.44 -6.83 14.96
C ALA A 112 -0.07 -6.27 13.58
N LEU A 113 0.81 -5.26 13.52
CA LEU A 113 1.30 -4.68 12.27
C LEU A 113 2.17 -5.66 11.48
N MET A 114 3.01 -6.46 12.15
CA MET A 114 3.77 -7.52 11.48
C MET A 114 2.85 -8.57 10.86
N THR A 115 1.78 -8.92 11.57
CA THR A 115 0.77 -9.86 11.08
C THR A 115 0.13 -9.35 9.79
N THR A 116 -0.25 -8.06 9.73
CA THR A 116 -0.78 -7.49 8.48
C THR A 116 0.29 -7.42 7.39
N ALA A 117 1.52 -7.04 7.74
CA ALA A 117 2.62 -6.93 6.79
C ALA A 117 3.01 -8.25 6.13
N ASN A 118 2.74 -9.39 6.78
CA ASN A 118 2.97 -10.72 6.24
C ASN A 118 1.79 -11.27 5.42
N SER A 119 0.69 -10.52 5.32
CA SER A 119 -0.44 -10.86 4.46
C SER A 119 -0.20 -10.45 3.00
N SER A 120 -0.96 -11.05 2.07
CA SER A 120 -0.92 -10.69 0.64
C SER A 120 -1.35 -9.24 0.37
N ALA A 121 -2.11 -8.62 1.28
CA ALA A 121 -2.51 -7.23 1.18
C ALA A 121 -1.39 -6.24 1.56
N GLY A 122 -0.28 -6.74 2.14
CA GLY A 122 0.82 -5.91 2.65
C GLY A 122 0.52 -5.24 3.99
N LEU A 123 1.45 -4.40 4.46
CA LEU A 123 1.34 -3.67 5.73
C LEU A 123 0.14 -2.73 5.68
N GLN A 124 -0.80 -2.95 6.59
CA GLN A 124 -1.96 -2.07 6.84
C GLN A 124 -1.83 -1.47 8.23
N ILE A 125 -2.12 -0.18 8.35
CA ILE A 125 -2.25 0.47 9.66
C ILE A 125 -3.52 -0.05 10.34
N VAL A 126 -3.34 -0.59 11.54
CA VAL A 126 -4.43 -1.08 12.40
C VAL A 126 -4.49 -0.26 13.69
N PRO A 127 -5.66 -0.18 14.34
CA PRO A 127 -5.78 0.47 15.64
C PRO A 127 -4.81 -0.10 16.69
N GLU A 128 -4.34 0.75 17.60
CA GLU A 128 -3.47 0.32 18.69
C GLU A 128 -4.20 -0.68 19.60
N PRO A 129 -3.69 -1.90 19.79
CA PRO A 129 -4.24 -2.84 20.75
C PRO A 129 -3.95 -2.38 22.18
N PRO A 130 -4.76 -2.77 23.17
CA PRO A 130 -4.47 -2.51 24.58
C PRO A 130 -3.06 -2.97 24.93
N ASN A 131 -2.32 -2.13 25.65
CA ASN A 131 -1.02 -2.55 26.16
C ASN A 131 -1.26 -3.70 27.14
N LEU A 132 -0.81 -4.90 26.80
CA LEU A 132 -0.76 -6.05 27.72
C LEU A 132 0.36 -5.81 28.73
N THR A 133 0.21 -4.79 29.57
CA THR A 133 0.89 -4.77 30.86
C THR A 133 0.19 -5.83 31.68
N ASN A 134 0.83 -6.99 31.86
CA ASN A 134 0.39 -8.00 32.83
C ASN A 134 0.17 -7.29 34.17
N ASP A 135 -1.09 -7.05 34.53
CA ASP A 135 -1.47 -6.74 35.90
C ASP A 135 -1.90 -8.07 36.53
N PRO A 136 -1.06 -8.73 37.33
CA PRO A 136 -1.48 -9.87 38.13
C PRO A 136 -2.22 -9.33 39.36
N LYS A 137 -3.48 -8.92 39.19
CA LYS A 137 -4.42 -8.61 40.28
C LYS A 137 -5.82 -8.98 39.80
N GLY A 138 -6.56 -9.89 40.40
CA GLY A 138 -6.43 -10.74 41.59
C GLY A 138 -7.72 -11.53 41.66
#